data_AF-A0A8R7UHW8-F1
#
_entry.id   AF-A0A8R7UHW8-F1
#
_cell.length_a   1.000
_cell.length_b   1.000
_cell.length_c   1.000
_cell.angle_alpha   90.00
_cell.angle_beta   90.00
_cell.angle_gamma   90.00
#
_symmetry.space_group_name_H-M   'P 1'
#
loop_
_entity.id
_entity.type
_entity.pdbx_description
1 polymer ?
#
loop_
_entity_poly.entity_id
_entity_poly.type
_entity_poly.pdbx_seq_one_letter_code
_entity_poly.pdbx_strand_id
1 'polypeptide(L)'
;MVKIVTYNVNGLRPRVAQHGSLRRLLDSLDADIICFQETKLSRQDLSGDVIMAEGYEAFISCNRSSRGRGPYSGVATFCRVTSAFASQEVALPVAAEEGFAGLQGSAKDNEVIGDFVLDMPMDEEDLGEITREELLRVDNEGRCIITDHGHFVLFNIYGPSIGEDDEERVRFKLLFYKILQKRWEFLLALGKRVFVVGDLNIAPSSIDRCDASPGFEKQMFREWLRSMLREHGGPFFDAFRSKHPERTGAYTCFNQKVGAEEYNYGSRIDHILISGACFHDCNSVEDHSIFHCHVEDCEIMNHFRRGDSGNISKWKGGRSSKLEGSDHIPVYMLLNGIPELPAHNTPPSAARYLPEIRGRQQSIVSFLSKRKLCEAEDGPGLNISRDRENQSCCSDDLERRSISKEELATGITEFSKGVNQPSPTSKRRNLDHWINEGSSGSSVTLLAAQVYSCS
;
A
#
# COMPACT_ATOMS: atom_id res chain seq x y z
N MET A 1 -14.94 -12.28 15.49
CA MET A 1 -14.47 -12.65 14.14
C MET A 1 -13.92 -11.38 13.50
N VAL A 2 -12.79 -11.46 12.82
CA VAL A 2 -12.16 -10.35 12.10
C VAL A 2 -12.00 -10.76 10.64
N LYS A 3 -12.51 -9.95 9.71
CA LYS A 3 -12.38 -10.18 8.26
C LYS A 3 -11.36 -9.23 7.67
N ILE A 4 -10.35 -9.79 7.00
CA ILE A 4 -9.33 -9.03 6.28
C ILE A 4 -9.54 -9.23 4.78
N VAL A 5 -9.60 -8.14 4.02
CA VAL A 5 -9.74 -8.14 2.56
C VAL A 5 -8.51 -7.50 1.94
N THR A 6 -8.02 -8.07 0.86
CA THR A 6 -7.00 -7.47 0.02
C THR A 6 -7.48 -7.33 -1.42
N TYR A 7 -7.21 -6.18 -2.04
CA TYR A 7 -7.75 -5.85 -3.35
C TYR A 7 -6.88 -4.83 -4.11
N ASN A 8 -6.25 -5.26 -5.21
CA ASN A 8 -5.68 -4.30 -6.16
C ASN A 8 -6.82 -3.59 -6.91
N VAL A 9 -7.00 -2.30 -6.63
CA VAL A 9 -8.13 -1.52 -7.15
C VAL A 9 -7.87 -0.89 -8.51
N ASN A 10 -6.63 -0.96 -9.01
CA ASN A 10 -6.20 -0.33 -10.27
C ASN A 10 -6.70 1.12 -10.39
N GLY A 11 -6.39 1.92 -9.36
CA GLY A 11 -6.87 3.28 -9.17
C GLY A 11 -8.10 3.36 -8.26
N LEU A 12 -7.92 3.97 -7.08
CA LEU A 12 -8.98 4.08 -6.08
C LEU A 12 -10.10 5.06 -6.50
N ARG A 13 -9.74 6.18 -7.15
CA ARG A 13 -10.72 7.21 -7.59
C ARG A 13 -11.83 6.64 -8.49
N PRO A 14 -11.52 5.89 -9.56
CA PRO A 14 -12.54 5.21 -10.36
C PRO A 14 -13.43 4.28 -9.55
N ARG A 15 -12.90 3.54 -8.56
CA ARG A 15 -13.70 2.63 -7.73
C ARG A 15 -14.66 3.39 -6.82
N VAL A 16 -14.17 4.44 -6.17
CA VAL A 16 -15.01 5.33 -5.36
C VAL A 16 -16.15 5.93 -6.19
N ALA A 17 -15.86 6.37 -7.42
CA ALA A 17 -16.87 6.93 -8.31
C ALA A 17 -17.93 5.89 -8.73
N GLN A 18 -17.54 4.63 -8.97
CA GLN A 18 -18.48 3.55 -9.31
C GLN A 18 -19.43 3.21 -8.17
N HIS A 19 -18.95 3.18 -6.93
CA HIS A 19 -19.79 2.94 -5.75
C HIS A 19 -20.49 4.21 -5.23
N GLY A 20 -20.21 5.36 -5.86
CA GLY A 20 -20.73 6.69 -5.51
C GLY A 20 -20.08 7.35 -4.29
N SER A 21 -19.42 6.59 -3.41
CA SER A 21 -18.65 7.12 -2.27
C SER A 21 -17.66 6.08 -1.76
N LEU A 22 -16.61 6.53 -1.06
CA LEU A 22 -15.65 5.64 -0.43
C LEU A 22 -16.33 4.74 0.61
N ARG A 23 -17.22 5.30 1.43
CA ARG A 23 -17.96 4.55 2.45
C ARG A 23 -18.72 3.36 1.85
N ARG A 24 -19.45 3.57 0.75
CA ARG A 24 -20.18 2.48 0.05
C ARG A 24 -19.26 1.44 -0.57
N LEU A 25 -18.07 1.83 -1.05
CA LEU A 25 -17.07 0.88 -1.52
C LEU A 25 -16.59 -0.01 -0.36
N LEU A 26 -16.23 0.58 0.77
CA LEU A 26 -15.78 -0.17 1.95
C LEU A 26 -16.88 -1.08 2.51
N ASP A 27 -18.11 -0.57 2.63
CA ASP A 27 -19.26 -1.36 3.09
C ASP A 27 -19.57 -2.54 2.15
N SER A 28 -19.32 -2.41 0.84
CA SER A 28 -19.53 -3.51 -0.11
C SER A 28 -18.55 -4.67 0.04
N LEU A 29 -17.38 -4.43 0.65
CA LEU A 29 -16.40 -5.48 0.96
C LEU A 29 -16.71 -6.17 2.29
N ASP A 30 -17.48 -5.50 3.16
CA ASP A 30 -17.93 -5.99 4.46
C ASP A 30 -16.77 -6.59 5.28
N ALA A 31 -15.78 -5.77 5.60
CA ALA A 31 -14.56 -6.24 6.24
C ALA A 31 -14.03 -5.25 7.29
N ASP A 32 -13.29 -5.78 8.25
CA ASP A 32 -12.70 -5.04 9.35
C ASP A 32 -11.42 -4.34 8.95
N ILE A 33 -10.61 -5.02 8.14
CA ILE A 33 -9.36 -4.49 7.61
C ILE A 33 -9.38 -4.67 6.10
N ILE A 34 -9.28 -3.57 5.36
CA ILE A 34 -9.32 -3.55 3.90
C ILE A 34 -8.02 -2.98 3.37
N CYS A 35 -7.26 -3.80 2.65
CA CYS A 35 -5.97 -3.47 2.07
C CYS A 35 -6.12 -3.25 0.57
N PHE A 36 -6.00 -2.00 0.13
CA PHE A 36 -5.96 -1.64 -1.28
C PHE A 36 -4.54 -1.48 -1.80
N GLN A 37 -4.31 -2.00 -3.00
CA GLN A 37 -3.09 -1.81 -3.78
C GLN A 37 -3.38 -1.04 -5.06
N GLU A 38 -2.32 -0.44 -5.62
CA GLU A 38 -2.38 0.37 -6.84
C GLU A 38 -3.42 1.49 -6.74
N THR A 39 -3.41 2.22 -5.61
CA THR A 39 -4.38 3.30 -5.37
C THR A 39 -4.27 4.43 -6.39
N LYS A 40 -3.09 4.62 -6.99
CA LYS A 40 -2.76 5.69 -7.94
C LYS A 40 -3.10 7.06 -7.36
N LEU A 41 -2.70 7.27 -6.11
CA LEU A 41 -2.81 8.54 -5.42
C LEU A 41 -1.41 9.07 -5.10
N SER A 42 -1.15 10.32 -5.46
CA SER A 42 -0.03 11.08 -4.92
C SER A 42 -0.43 11.82 -3.64
N ARG A 43 0.54 12.33 -2.87
CA ARG A 43 0.25 13.16 -1.68
C ARG A 43 -0.67 14.36 -1.99
N GLN A 44 -0.56 14.95 -3.18
CA GLN A 44 -1.36 16.10 -3.61
C GLN A 44 -2.80 15.70 -3.97
N ASP A 45 -2.98 14.45 -4.40
CA ASP A 45 -4.29 13.87 -4.71
C ASP A 45 -5.03 13.42 -3.44
N LEU A 46 -4.44 13.48 -2.26
CA LEU A 46 -5.12 13.08 -1.04
C LEU A 46 -6.23 14.09 -0.71
N SER A 47 -7.46 13.61 -0.69
CA SER A 47 -8.65 14.38 -0.38
C SER A 47 -9.60 13.55 0.49
N GLY A 48 -10.41 14.23 1.29
CA GLY A 48 -11.29 13.56 2.25
C GLY A 48 -12.26 12.58 1.60
N ASP A 49 -12.74 12.87 0.39
CA ASP A 49 -13.66 12.02 -0.38
C ASP A 49 -13.09 10.66 -0.78
N VAL A 50 -11.76 10.49 -0.80
CA VAL A 50 -11.10 9.24 -1.23
C VAL A 50 -10.29 8.55 -0.15
N ILE A 51 -9.98 9.23 0.96
CA ILE A 51 -9.22 8.64 2.08
C ILE A 51 -10.00 8.62 3.40
N MET A 52 -11.01 9.48 3.59
CA MET A 52 -11.77 9.54 4.83
C MET A 52 -13.15 8.92 4.63
N ALA A 53 -13.47 7.91 5.43
CA ALA A 53 -14.80 7.35 5.54
C ALA A 53 -15.18 7.31 7.02
N GLU A 54 -16.40 7.73 7.35
CA GLU A 54 -16.92 7.59 8.71
C GLU A 54 -16.85 6.13 9.14
N GLY A 55 -16.47 5.86 10.39
CA GLY A 55 -16.30 4.51 10.92
C GLY A 55 -15.08 3.74 10.40
N TYR A 56 -14.16 4.40 9.68
CA TYR A 56 -12.88 3.81 9.26
C TYR A 56 -11.73 4.80 9.48
N GLU A 57 -10.58 4.27 9.86
CA GLU A 57 -9.31 4.99 9.87
C GLU A 57 -8.41 4.44 8.78
N ALA A 58 -7.68 5.32 8.10
CA ALA A 58 -6.89 4.98 6.93
C ALA A 58 -5.40 5.19 7.16
N PHE A 59 -4.58 4.27 6.65
CA PHE A 59 -3.12 4.31 6.65
C PHE A 59 -2.65 4.17 5.22
N ILE A 60 -1.78 5.08 4.76
CA ILE A 60 -1.49 5.20 3.33
C ILE A 60 0.00 5.35 3.09
N SER A 61 0.48 4.69 2.04
CA SER A 61 1.81 4.94 1.48
C SER A 61 1.65 5.33 0.03
N CYS A 62 2.11 6.54 -0.31
CA CYS A 62 2.04 7.10 -1.65
C CYS A 62 3.41 7.08 -2.30
N ASN A 63 3.45 7.01 -3.63
CA ASN A 63 4.69 7.22 -4.36
C ASN A 63 5.22 8.65 -4.15
N ARG A 64 6.48 8.76 -3.76
CA ARG A 64 7.22 10.00 -3.49
C ARG A 64 8.25 10.33 -4.57
N SER A 65 8.42 9.45 -5.56
CA SER A 65 9.39 9.63 -6.64
C SER A 65 9.00 10.81 -7.54
N SER A 66 9.92 11.75 -7.70
CA SER A 66 9.77 12.97 -8.50
C SER A 66 9.93 12.76 -10.02
N ARG A 67 10.11 11.52 -10.49
CA ARG A 67 10.50 11.20 -11.88
C ARG A 67 9.38 11.34 -12.93
N GLY A 68 8.56 12.39 -12.86
CA GLY A 68 7.63 12.79 -13.94
C GLY A 68 6.58 11.74 -14.34
N ARG A 69 6.53 10.59 -13.67
CA ARG A 69 5.44 9.63 -13.75
C ARG A 69 4.32 10.24 -12.90
N GLY A 70 3.14 10.42 -13.48
CA GLY A 70 1.96 10.85 -12.74
C GLY A 70 1.63 9.89 -11.59
N PRO A 71 0.46 10.03 -10.92
CA PRO A 71 0.07 9.13 -9.84
C PRO A 71 0.25 7.65 -10.23
N TYR A 72 1.21 6.99 -9.59
CA TYR A 72 1.70 5.64 -9.91
C TYR A 72 1.87 4.88 -8.60
N SER A 73 1.55 3.58 -8.58
CA SER A 73 1.64 2.74 -7.38
C SER A 73 0.70 3.25 -6.26
N GLY A 74 1.07 3.04 -4.99
CA GLY A 74 0.32 3.47 -3.82
C GLY A 74 -0.46 2.34 -3.17
N VAL A 75 -0.44 2.28 -1.85
CA VAL A 75 -1.20 1.32 -1.03
C VAL A 75 -1.94 2.06 0.08
N ALA A 76 -3.10 1.52 0.47
CA ALA A 76 -3.91 2.05 1.56
C ALA A 76 -4.54 0.92 2.36
N THR A 77 -4.48 1.01 3.69
CA THR A 77 -5.16 0.09 4.61
C THR A 77 -6.23 0.87 5.36
N PHE A 78 -7.48 0.40 5.28
CA PHE A 78 -8.63 0.93 6.00
C PHE A 78 -9.00 -0.01 7.14
N CYS A 79 -9.15 0.54 8.33
CA CYS A 79 -9.43 -0.17 9.56
C CYS A 79 -10.76 0.30 10.12
N ARG A 80 -11.73 -0.61 10.25
CA ARG A 80 -13.05 -0.32 10.81
C ARG A 80 -12.91 0.05 12.28
N VAL A 81 -13.50 1.18 12.65
CA VAL A 81 -13.50 1.66 14.03
C VAL A 81 -14.83 2.26 14.45
N THR A 82 -15.19 2.01 15.69
CA THR A 82 -16.27 2.69 16.42
C THR A 82 -15.86 4.09 16.87
N SER A 83 -14.61 4.26 17.31
CA SER A 83 -14.04 5.53 17.76
C SER A 83 -12.56 5.61 17.44
N ALA A 84 -12.11 6.77 16.96
CA ALA A 84 -10.71 7.02 16.65
C ALA A 84 -9.85 7.41 17.88
N PHE A 85 -10.48 7.64 19.04
CA PHE A 85 -9.80 8.13 20.24
C PHE A 85 -9.88 7.15 21.43
N ALA A 86 -10.60 6.04 21.27
CA ALA A 86 -10.68 4.99 22.26
C ALA A 86 -11.39 3.80 21.59
N SER A 87 -10.64 2.92 20.93
CA SER A 87 -11.18 1.67 20.42
C SER A 87 -10.45 0.47 21.02
N GLN A 88 -11.21 -0.59 21.26
CA GLN A 88 -10.74 -1.93 21.65
C GLN A 88 -10.75 -2.90 20.46
N GLU A 89 -11.19 -2.43 19.28
CA GLU A 89 -11.28 -3.27 18.09
C GLU A 89 -9.88 -3.61 17.58
N VAL A 90 -9.62 -4.90 17.42
CA VAL A 90 -8.40 -5.45 16.82
C VAL A 90 -8.09 -4.83 15.45
N ALA A 91 -9.12 -4.37 14.73
CA ALA A 91 -8.97 -3.71 13.45
C ALA A 91 -8.15 -2.41 13.53
N LEU A 92 -8.25 -1.64 14.62
CA LEU A 92 -7.46 -0.42 14.78
C LEU A 92 -6.02 -0.79 15.14
N PRO A 93 -5.00 -0.36 14.37
CA PRO A 93 -3.62 -0.67 14.71
C PRO A 93 -3.12 0.22 15.84
N VAL A 94 -2.26 -0.35 16.69
CA VAL A 94 -1.53 0.37 17.76
C VAL A 94 -0.41 1.22 17.19
N ALA A 95 0.19 0.80 16.06
CA ALA A 95 1.24 1.51 15.36
C ALA A 95 1.14 1.24 13.84
N ALA A 96 1.62 2.17 13.02
CA ALA A 96 1.69 1.95 11.58
C ALA A 96 2.89 2.69 10.98
N GLU A 97 3.51 2.10 9.96
CA GLU A 97 4.74 2.55 9.32
C GLU A 97 4.58 2.57 7.78
N GLU A 98 4.97 3.67 7.13
CA GLU A 98 5.09 3.74 5.68
C GLU A 98 6.41 3.15 5.20
N GLY A 99 6.36 2.27 4.19
CA GLY A 99 7.52 1.51 3.76
C GLY A 99 7.78 0.30 4.66
N PHE A 100 8.95 -0.31 4.50
CA PHE A 100 9.35 -1.47 5.29
C PHE A 100 10.83 -1.47 5.67
N ALA A 101 11.58 -0.43 5.29
CA ALA A 101 12.98 -0.28 5.67
C ALA A 101 13.20 0.63 6.90
N GLY A 102 12.16 1.13 7.58
CA GLY A 102 12.30 2.00 8.77
C GLY A 102 12.68 3.45 8.48
N LEU A 103 12.99 3.81 7.23
CA LEU A 103 13.61 5.11 6.92
C LEU A 103 12.62 6.26 6.75
N GLN A 104 11.34 5.98 6.49
CA GLN A 104 10.35 7.04 6.20
C GLN A 104 9.70 7.63 7.47
N GLY A 105 9.84 6.98 8.63
CA GLY A 105 9.28 7.42 9.92
C GLY A 105 10.27 8.12 10.87
N SER A 106 11.58 7.92 10.70
CA SER A 106 12.62 8.40 11.64
C SER A 106 12.83 9.94 11.67
N ALA A 107 12.09 10.72 10.88
CA ALA A 107 12.34 12.16 10.77
C ALA A 107 11.72 13.01 11.89
N LYS A 108 10.69 12.54 12.60
CA LYS A 108 10.06 13.27 13.72
C LYS A 108 9.44 12.27 14.69
N ASP A 109 9.87 12.35 15.95
CA ASP A 109 9.30 11.70 17.13
C ASP A 109 9.65 10.21 17.33
N ASN A 110 10.79 9.98 18.01
CA ASN A 110 11.04 8.77 18.79
C ASN A 110 10.13 8.77 20.04
N GLU A 111 8.82 8.64 19.87
CA GLU A 111 7.95 8.27 20.98
C GLU A 111 7.87 6.76 21.05
N VAL A 112 8.73 6.20 21.91
CA VAL A 112 8.65 4.81 22.37
C VAL A 112 7.35 4.68 23.18
N ILE A 113 6.31 4.09 22.57
CA ILE A 113 5.13 3.63 23.31
C ILE A 113 5.29 2.11 23.51
N GLY A 114 5.90 1.74 24.63
CA GLY A 114 6.17 0.33 25.02
C GLY A 114 7.50 -0.23 24.51
N ASP A 115 7.82 -1.48 24.83
CA ASP A 115 9.05 -2.21 24.43
C ASP A 115 9.17 -2.47 22.90
N PHE A 116 8.44 -1.72 22.08
CA PHE A 116 8.22 -2.03 20.67
C PHE A 116 9.18 -1.24 19.78
N VAL A 117 10.04 -1.97 19.08
CA VAL A 117 10.99 -1.42 18.12
C VAL A 117 10.66 -1.97 16.74
N LEU A 118 10.05 -1.15 15.89
CA LEU A 118 10.00 -1.39 14.43
C LEU A 118 11.35 -1.06 13.78
N ASP A 119 12.32 -0.48 14.47
CA ASP A 119 13.64 -0.31 13.87
C ASP A 119 14.31 -1.66 13.64
N MET A 120 14.87 -1.84 12.45
CA MET A 120 15.81 -2.91 12.19
C MET A 120 17.13 -2.51 12.87
N PRO A 121 17.62 -3.21 13.92
CA PRO A 121 19.03 -3.14 14.27
C PRO A 121 19.79 -3.84 13.13
N MET A 122 20.23 -3.07 12.15
CA MET A 122 20.93 -3.62 10.98
C MET A 122 22.40 -3.73 11.32
N ASP A 123 22.86 -4.93 11.67
CA ASP A 123 24.29 -5.23 11.72
C ASP A 123 24.85 -5.29 10.28
N GLU A 124 25.94 -4.55 10.03
CA GLU A 124 26.54 -4.33 8.69
C GLU A 124 26.97 -5.63 7.98
N GLU A 125 27.12 -6.75 8.69
CA GLU A 125 27.70 -7.97 8.14
C GLU A 125 26.75 -8.80 7.25
N ASP A 126 25.43 -8.62 7.36
CA ASP A 126 24.48 -9.61 6.82
C ASP A 126 23.76 -9.19 5.51
N LEU A 127 23.92 -7.95 5.06
CA LEU A 127 23.20 -7.45 3.87
C LEU A 127 23.99 -7.56 2.56
N GLY A 128 25.31 -7.73 2.62
CA GLY A 128 26.14 -7.20 1.54
C GLY A 128 25.89 -5.70 1.37
N GLU A 129 26.49 -5.07 0.39
CA GLU A 129 26.48 -3.61 0.17
C GLU A 129 25.08 -3.00 -0.17
N ILE A 130 24.02 -3.22 0.63
CA ILE A 130 22.74 -2.50 0.46
C ILE A 130 22.88 -1.13 1.10
N THR A 131 22.93 -0.12 0.26
CA THR A 131 23.10 1.28 0.65
C THR A 131 21.81 1.87 1.23
N ARG A 132 21.93 2.93 2.03
CA ARG A 132 20.77 3.69 2.55
C ARG A 132 19.93 4.26 1.41
N GLU A 133 20.57 4.66 0.32
CA GLU A 133 19.95 5.19 -0.88
C GLU A 133 19.07 4.13 -1.56
N GLU A 134 19.50 2.87 -1.58
CA GLU A 134 18.74 1.74 -2.11
C GLU A 134 17.49 1.42 -1.28
N LEU A 135 17.63 1.43 0.06
CA LEU A 135 16.49 1.29 0.97
C LEU A 135 15.46 2.40 0.73
N LEU A 136 15.91 3.65 0.68
CA LEU A 136 15.04 4.80 0.44
C LEU A 136 14.38 4.74 -0.95
N ARG A 137 15.13 4.29 -1.97
CA ARG A 137 14.62 4.12 -3.34
C ARG A 137 13.48 3.10 -3.38
N VAL A 138 13.59 2.00 -2.65
CA VAL A 138 12.57 0.95 -2.59
C VAL A 138 11.30 1.44 -1.91
N ASP A 139 11.41 2.10 -0.76
CA ASP A 139 10.24 2.61 -0.03
C ASP A 139 9.57 3.81 -0.74
N ASN A 140 10.33 4.59 -1.52
CA ASN A 140 9.80 5.78 -2.20
C ASN A 140 8.74 5.48 -3.27
N GLU A 141 8.59 4.24 -3.73
CA GLU A 141 7.53 3.88 -4.69
C GLU A 141 6.15 3.66 -4.04
N GLY A 142 6.02 3.81 -2.72
CA GLY A 142 4.73 3.71 -2.02
C GLY A 142 4.08 2.33 -2.16
N ARG A 143 4.88 1.28 -1.99
CA ARG A 143 4.50 -0.12 -2.26
C ARG A 143 4.15 -0.94 -1.02
N CYS A 144 4.34 -0.36 0.15
CA CYS A 144 4.11 -1.06 1.41
C CYS A 144 3.62 -0.07 2.47
N ILE A 145 2.61 -0.49 3.23
CA ILE A 145 2.20 0.11 4.49
C ILE A 145 2.10 -1.05 5.49
N ILE A 146 2.71 -0.88 6.65
CA ILE A 146 2.69 -1.85 7.75
C ILE A 146 1.76 -1.32 8.83
N THR A 147 0.85 -2.15 9.32
CA THR A 147 -0.01 -1.85 10.47
C THR A 147 0.18 -2.92 11.54
N ASP A 148 0.58 -2.52 12.74
CA ASP A 148 0.66 -3.40 13.92
C ASP A 148 -0.67 -3.36 14.67
N HIS A 149 -1.33 -4.51 14.77
CA HIS A 149 -2.61 -4.68 15.46
C HIS A 149 -2.42 -5.27 16.87
N GLY A 150 -1.21 -5.21 17.43
CA GLY A 150 -0.84 -5.75 18.74
C GLY A 150 -0.71 -7.28 18.75
N HIS A 151 -1.69 -7.98 18.20
CA HIS A 151 -1.71 -9.43 18.08
C HIS A 151 -0.94 -9.97 16.86
N PHE A 152 -0.92 -9.18 15.78
CA PHE A 152 -0.23 -9.48 14.53
C PHE A 152 0.19 -8.19 13.81
N VAL A 153 1.24 -8.31 13.01
CA VAL A 153 1.73 -7.25 12.12
C VAL A 153 1.27 -7.55 10.70
N LEU A 154 0.54 -6.62 10.09
CA LEU A 154 0.00 -6.75 8.75
C LEU A 154 0.79 -5.90 7.76
N PHE A 155 1.27 -6.55 6.70
CA PHE A 155 1.91 -5.92 5.56
C PHE A 155 0.94 -5.86 4.40
N ASN A 156 0.57 -4.66 3.97
CA ASN A 156 -0.17 -4.44 2.73
C ASN A 156 0.82 -4.09 1.61
N ILE A 157 1.01 -5.01 0.67
CA ILE A 157 2.11 -4.96 -0.31
C ILE A 157 1.60 -4.88 -1.74
N TYR A 158 2.22 -4.00 -2.53
CA TYR A 158 2.13 -3.97 -3.98
C TYR A 158 3.49 -4.28 -4.63
N GLY A 159 3.70 -5.55 -4.91
CA GLY A 159 4.89 -6.11 -5.54
C GLY A 159 5.19 -5.48 -6.90
N PRO A 160 6.47 -5.23 -7.25
CA PRO A 160 6.82 -4.67 -8.56
C PRO A 160 6.44 -5.62 -9.71
N SER A 161 5.78 -5.09 -10.73
CA SER A 161 5.66 -5.75 -12.04
C SER A 161 6.91 -5.48 -12.89
N ILE A 162 7.23 -6.42 -13.77
CA ILE A 162 8.36 -6.36 -14.71
C ILE A 162 7.79 -6.33 -16.12
N GLY A 163 8.20 -5.34 -16.92
CA GLY A 163 7.95 -5.31 -18.35
C GLY A 163 9.01 -6.11 -19.12
N GLU A 164 8.74 -6.38 -20.40
CA GLU A 164 9.73 -7.00 -21.29
C GLU A 164 11.02 -6.14 -21.34
N ASP A 165 12.16 -6.81 -21.20
CA ASP A 165 13.52 -6.23 -21.29
C ASP A 165 13.88 -5.10 -20.29
N ASP A 166 13.20 -5.01 -19.15
CA ASP A 166 13.50 -4.02 -18.10
C ASP A 166 14.43 -4.57 -17.00
N GLU A 167 15.73 -4.65 -17.30
CA GLU A 167 16.74 -5.13 -16.34
C GLU A 167 16.79 -4.31 -15.04
N GLU A 168 16.60 -2.99 -15.13
CA GLU A 168 16.59 -2.11 -13.95
C GLU A 168 15.44 -2.50 -13.03
N ARG A 169 14.27 -2.81 -13.60
CA ARG A 169 13.10 -3.24 -12.85
C ARG A 169 13.23 -4.63 -12.27
N VAL A 170 13.91 -5.55 -12.96
CA VAL A 170 14.26 -6.87 -12.43
C VAL A 170 15.14 -6.71 -11.18
N ARG A 171 16.20 -5.90 -11.25
CA ARG A 171 17.07 -5.60 -10.10
C ARG A 171 16.30 -4.97 -8.95
N PHE A 172 15.41 -4.02 -9.25
CA PHE A 172 14.54 -3.40 -8.25
C PHE A 172 13.62 -4.44 -7.58
N LYS A 173 12.98 -5.33 -8.34
CA LYS A 173 12.09 -6.37 -7.79
C LYS A 173 12.85 -7.36 -6.90
N LEU A 174 14.07 -7.72 -7.29
CA LEU A 174 14.94 -8.58 -6.50
C LEU A 174 15.32 -7.91 -5.17
N LEU A 175 15.77 -6.66 -5.22
CA LEU A 175 16.12 -5.89 -4.03
C LEU A 175 14.90 -5.71 -3.09
N PHE A 176 13.75 -5.38 -3.67
CA PHE A 176 12.47 -5.24 -2.96
C PHE A 176 12.14 -6.49 -2.13
N TYR A 177 12.17 -7.67 -2.76
CA TYR A 177 11.87 -8.92 -2.06
C TYR A 177 12.96 -9.37 -1.09
N LYS A 178 14.24 -9.11 -1.38
CA LYS A 178 15.34 -9.40 -0.45
C LYS A 178 15.19 -8.61 0.85
N ILE A 179 14.89 -7.32 0.77
CA ILE A 179 14.70 -6.47 1.96
C ILE A 179 13.43 -6.86 2.71
N LEU A 180 12.32 -7.12 2.00
CA LEU A 180 11.07 -7.59 2.63
C LEU A 180 11.27 -8.90 3.39
N GLN A 181 11.97 -9.87 2.79
CA GLN A 181 12.25 -11.14 3.43
C GLN A 181 13.02 -10.96 4.74
N LYS A 182 14.10 -10.15 4.73
CA LYS A 182 14.85 -9.83 5.96
C LYS A 182 13.98 -9.18 7.03
N ARG A 183 13.07 -8.29 6.62
CA ARG A 183 12.12 -7.65 7.53
C ARG A 183 11.16 -8.66 8.16
N TRP A 184 10.67 -9.62 7.39
CA TRP A 184 9.82 -10.70 7.90
C TRP A 184 10.58 -11.64 8.84
N GLU A 185 11.77 -12.07 8.45
CA GLU A 185 12.63 -12.94 9.27
C GLU A 185 12.94 -12.31 10.63
N PHE A 186 13.25 -11.01 10.65
CA PHE A 186 13.47 -10.26 11.89
C PHE A 186 12.23 -10.26 12.80
N LEU A 187 11.06 -9.92 12.26
CA LEU A 187 9.82 -9.90 13.04
C LEU A 187 9.44 -11.30 13.57
N LEU A 188 9.62 -12.33 12.75
CA LEU A 188 9.38 -13.72 13.16
C LEU A 188 10.36 -14.16 14.26
N ALA A 189 11.63 -13.74 14.19
CA ALA A 189 12.64 -14.02 15.23
C ALA A 189 12.29 -13.34 16.57
N LEU A 190 11.63 -12.18 16.52
CA LEU A 190 11.05 -11.52 17.71
C LEU A 190 9.76 -12.20 18.23
N GLY A 191 9.32 -13.30 17.61
CA GLY A 191 8.09 -14.01 17.98
C GLY A 191 6.81 -13.28 17.54
N LYS A 192 6.91 -12.28 16.66
CA LYS A 192 5.73 -11.59 16.12
C LYS A 192 5.03 -12.46 15.09
N ARG A 193 3.72 -12.30 14.97
CA ARG A 193 2.90 -12.94 13.95
C ARG A 193 2.82 -12.02 12.75
N VAL A 194 3.18 -12.52 11.57
CA VAL A 194 3.30 -11.72 10.36
C VAL A 194 2.24 -12.15 9.35
N PHE A 195 1.46 -11.17 8.90
CA PHE A 195 0.43 -11.31 7.88
C PHE A 195 0.87 -10.49 6.68
N VAL A 196 0.93 -11.10 5.51
CA VAL A 196 1.30 -10.43 4.26
C VAL A 196 0.12 -10.52 3.31
N VAL A 197 -0.41 -9.38 2.91
CA VAL A 197 -1.57 -9.31 2.01
C VAL A 197 -1.29 -8.40 0.84
N GLY A 198 -1.84 -8.73 -0.33
CA GLY A 198 -1.76 -7.87 -1.51
C GLY A 198 -1.29 -8.57 -2.77
N ASP A 199 -1.08 -7.76 -3.80
CA ASP A 199 -0.62 -8.19 -5.11
C ASP A 199 0.91 -8.33 -5.08
N LEU A 200 1.41 -9.56 -4.99
CA LEU A 200 2.85 -9.84 -5.05
C LEU A 200 3.36 -9.89 -6.50
N ASN A 201 2.50 -9.79 -7.51
CA ASN A 201 2.87 -9.90 -8.91
C ASN A 201 3.69 -11.20 -9.20
N ILE A 202 3.37 -12.28 -8.49
CA ILE A 202 3.98 -13.61 -8.60
C ILE A 202 2.88 -14.67 -8.43
N ALA A 203 2.76 -15.57 -9.39
CA ALA A 203 1.95 -16.80 -9.26
C ALA A 203 2.91 -17.96 -8.93
N PRO A 204 2.80 -18.61 -7.74
CA PRO A 204 3.83 -19.53 -7.25
C PRO A 204 3.85 -20.89 -7.96
N SER A 205 2.70 -21.36 -8.46
CA SER A 205 2.55 -22.67 -9.09
C SER A 205 1.85 -22.56 -10.45
N SER A 206 2.06 -23.53 -11.33
CA SER A 206 1.35 -23.62 -12.63
C SER A 206 -0.18 -23.60 -12.48
N ILE A 207 -0.74 -24.21 -11.42
CA ILE A 207 -2.18 -24.16 -11.12
C ILE A 207 -2.71 -22.73 -10.91
N ASP A 208 -1.84 -21.78 -10.57
CA ASP A 208 -2.15 -20.36 -10.34
C ASP A 208 -2.05 -19.51 -11.60
N ARG A 209 -1.82 -20.11 -12.78
CA ARG A 209 -1.70 -19.41 -14.07
C ARG A 209 -2.33 -20.22 -15.19
N CYS A 210 -3.25 -19.61 -15.95
CA CYS A 210 -3.97 -20.32 -17.02
C CYS A 210 -3.08 -20.87 -18.15
N ASP A 211 -2.02 -20.13 -18.52
CA ASP A 211 -1.11 -20.44 -19.63
C ASP A 211 0.29 -20.82 -19.15
N ALA A 212 0.39 -21.55 -18.04
CA ALA A 212 1.67 -21.98 -17.48
C ALA A 212 2.45 -22.90 -18.44
N SER A 213 3.57 -22.40 -18.98
CA SER A 213 4.50 -23.18 -19.79
C SER A 213 5.27 -24.23 -18.98
N PRO A 214 5.81 -25.30 -19.61
CA PRO A 214 6.69 -26.24 -18.93
C PRO A 214 7.86 -25.55 -18.22
N GLY A 215 8.10 -25.91 -16.96
CA GLY A 215 9.13 -25.26 -16.13
C GLY A 215 8.73 -23.90 -15.58
N PHE A 216 7.44 -23.56 -15.58
CA PHE A 216 6.89 -22.31 -15.04
C PHE A 216 7.47 -21.95 -13.66
N GLU A 217 7.58 -22.94 -12.78
CA GLU A 217 8.02 -22.80 -11.39
C GLU A 217 9.49 -22.40 -11.25
N LYS A 218 10.34 -22.65 -12.27
CA LYS A 218 11.80 -22.42 -12.25
C LYS A 218 12.21 -20.96 -12.40
N GLN A 219 11.24 -20.04 -12.47
CA GLN A 219 11.54 -18.61 -12.56
C GLN A 219 11.92 -18.09 -11.17
N MET A 220 13.01 -17.32 -11.07
CA MET A 220 13.61 -16.92 -9.80
C MET A 220 12.63 -16.35 -8.74
N PHE A 221 11.62 -15.55 -9.13
CA PHE A 221 10.67 -14.97 -8.17
C PHE A 221 9.63 -15.98 -7.71
N ARG A 222 9.31 -16.97 -8.55
CA ARG A 222 8.43 -18.08 -8.18
C ARG A 222 9.15 -19.04 -7.27
N GLU A 223 10.41 -19.39 -7.57
CA GLU A 223 11.26 -20.19 -6.68
C GLU A 223 11.40 -19.51 -5.31
N TRP A 224 11.68 -18.21 -5.30
CA TRP A 224 11.71 -17.41 -4.07
C TRP A 224 10.40 -17.48 -3.29
N LEU A 225 9.25 -17.14 -3.91
CA LEU A 225 7.98 -17.15 -3.20
C LEU A 225 7.66 -18.56 -2.68
N ARG A 226 7.89 -19.60 -3.50
CA ARG A 226 7.72 -21.00 -3.09
C ARG A 226 8.58 -21.34 -1.88
N SER A 227 9.85 -20.95 -1.83
CA SER A 227 10.72 -21.22 -0.67
C SER A 227 10.23 -20.59 0.64
N MET A 228 9.40 -19.53 0.55
CA MET A 228 8.77 -18.91 1.72
C MET A 228 7.52 -19.64 2.19
N LEU A 229 6.93 -20.52 1.37
CA LEU A 229 5.70 -21.23 1.69
C LEU A 229 5.97 -22.51 2.50
N ARG A 230 5.06 -22.81 3.43
CA ARG A 230 5.07 -23.98 4.32
C ARG A 230 5.17 -25.30 3.58
N GLU A 231 4.52 -25.42 2.42
CA GLU A 231 4.60 -26.60 1.54
C GLU A 231 6.04 -26.94 1.11
N HIS A 232 6.93 -25.93 1.08
CA HIS A 232 8.34 -26.07 0.70
C HIS A 232 9.30 -25.85 1.86
N GLY A 233 8.81 -25.93 3.11
CA GLY A 233 9.63 -25.75 4.31
C GLY A 233 9.84 -24.30 4.74
N GLY A 234 9.18 -23.33 4.08
CA GLY A 234 9.19 -21.93 4.48
C GLY A 234 8.29 -21.63 5.68
N PRO A 235 8.33 -20.38 6.21
CA PRO A 235 7.59 -20.03 7.42
C PRO A 235 6.11 -19.68 7.17
N PHE A 236 5.69 -19.37 5.94
CA PHE A 236 4.35 -18.83 5.67
C PHE A 236 3.37 -19.86 5.11
N PHE A 237 2.14 -19.87 5.64
CA PHE A 237 1.01 -20.51 4.98
C PHE A 237 0.46 -19.58 3.91
N ASP A 238 0.31 -20.05 2.66
CA ASP A 238 -0.59 -19.42 1.67
C ASP A 238 -2.01 -19.79 2.08
N ALA A 239 -2.76 -18.83 2.63
CA ALA A 239 -4.05 -19.10 3.27
C ALA A 239 -5.06 -19.70 2.28
N PHE A 240 -5.07 -19.22 1.04
CA PHE A 240 -5.98 -19.70 0.02
C PHE A 240 -5.65 -21.14 -0.36
N ARG A 241 -4.39 -21.44 -0.69
CA ARG A 241 -3.99 -22.81 -1.07
C ARG A 241 -4.04 -23.80 0.09
N SER A 242 -3.85 -23.33 1.31
CA SER A 242 -3.99 -24.18 2.50
C SER A 242 -5.46 -24.59 2.75
N LYS A 243 -6.44 -23.76 2.35
CA LYS A 243 -7.89 -24.10 2.41
C LYS A 243 -8.40 -24.77 1.14
N HIS A 244 -7.80 -24.47 0.00
CA HIS A 244 -8.25 -24.91 -1.33
C HIS A 244 -7.07 -25.44 -2.18
N PRO A 245 -6.39 -26.53 -1.75
CA PRO A 245 -5.15 -26.99 -2.37
C PRO A 245 -5.32 -27.34 -3.85
N GLU A 246 -6.37 -28.10 -4.18
CA GLU A 246 -6.59 -28.65 -5.52
C GLU A 246 -7.45 -27.76 -6.42
N ARG A 247 -7.93 -26.60 -5.94
CA ARG A 247 -8.88 -25.79 -6.71
C ARG A 247 -8.21 -25.16 -7.93
N THR A 248 -8.67 -25.57 -9.12
CA THR A 248 -8.22 -25.02 -10.41
C THR A 248 -9.04 -23.79 -10.80
N GLY A 249 -8.50 -22.91 -11.65
CA GLY A 249 -9.23 -21.76 -12.19
C GLY A 249 -9.48 -20.63 -11.18
N ALA A 250 -8.84 -20.68 -10.02
CA ALA A 250 -8.98 -19.70 -8.94
C ALA A 250 -8.05 -18.49 -9.17
N TYR A 251 -8.32 -17.71 -10.21
CA TYR A 251 -7.52 -16.55 -10.59
C TYR A 251 -8.09 -15.26 -10.02
N THR A 252 -7.20 -14.32 -9.72
CA THR A 252 -7.54 -13.02 -9.14
C THR A 252 -7.31 -11.88 -10.12
N CYS A 253 -6.39 -11.99 -11.08
CA CYS A 253 -6.04 -10.93 -12.04
C CYS A 253 -6.31 -11.35 -13.48
N PHE A 254 -6.93 -10.46 -14.27
CA PHE A 254 -7.34 -10.70 -15.66
C PHE A 254 -7.03 -9.52 -16.59
N ASN A 255 -6.39 -9.81 -17.73
CA ASN A 255 -6.03 -8.79 -18.71
C ASN A 255 -7.27 -8.15 -19.35
N GLN A 256 -7.38 -6.83 -19.20
CA GLN A 256 -8.52 -6.03 -19.67
C GLN A 256 -8.63 -5.97 -21.20
N LYS A 257 -7.50 -6.03 -21.93
CA LYS A 257 -7.46 -5.75 -23.37
C LYS A 257 -8.07 -6.86 -24.22
N VAL A 258 -8.09 -8.09 -23.70
CA VAL A 258 -8.47 -9.29 -24.46
C VAL A 258 -9.74 -9.97 -23.92
N GLY A 259 -10.46 -9.31 -23.00
CA GLY A 259 -11.66 -9.90 -22.37
C GLY A 259 -11.35 -11.15 -21.56
N ALA A 260 -10.14 -11.25 -20.99
CA ALA A 260 -9.60 -12.49 -20.43
C ALA A 260 -10.47 -13.08 -19.31
N GLU A 261 -11.16 -12.21 -18.56
CA GLU A 261 -12.00 -12.59 -17.44
C GLU A 261 -13.23 -13.42 -17.83
N GLU A 262 -13.83 -13.15 -19.00
CA GLU A 262 -15.01 -13.90 -19.49
C GLU A 262 -14.67 -15.37 -19.75
N TYR A 263 -13.41 -15.65 -20.13
CA TYR A 263 -12.89 -16.99 -20.40
C TYR A 263 -12.11 -17.55 -19.21
N ASN A 264 -12.13 -16.87 -18.06
CA ASN A 264 -11.31 -17.17 -16.89
C ASN A 264 -9.82 -17.36 -17.21
N TYR A 265 -9.30 -16.60 -18.18
CA TYR A 265 -7.89 -16.59 -18.56
C TYR A 265 -7.13 -15.62 -17.66
N GLY A 266 -6.65 -16.11 -16.52
CA GLY A 266 -6.10 -15.24 -15.48
C GLY A 266 -4.88 -15.80 -14.75
N SER A 267 -4.51 -15.10 -13.68
CA SER A 267 -3.50 -15.52 -12.71
C SER A 267 -3.93 -15.25 -11.29
N ARG A 268 -3.48 -16.06 -10.34
CA ARG A 268 -3.57 -15.77 -8.91
C ARG A 268 -2.27 -15.13 -8.44
N ILE A 269 -2.29 -13.81 -8.30
CA ILE A 269 -1.14 -13.01 -7.88
C ILE A 269 -1.40 -12.16 -6.63
N ASP A 270 -2.66 -12.15 -6.18
CA ASP A 270 -3.10 -11.53 -4.93
C ASP A 270 -3.14 -12.62 -3.84
N HIS A 271 -2.36 -12.42 -2.78
CA HIS A 271 -2.11 -13.44 -1.77
C HIS A 271 -2.44 -12.95 -0.36
N ILE A 272 -2.73 -13.90 0.52
CA ILE A 272 -2.80 -13.74 1.97
C ILE A 272 -1.86 -14.79 2.56
N LEU A 273 -0.68 -14.37 3.01
CA LEU A 273 0.34 -15.23 3.61
C LEU A 273 0.39 -15.00 5.12
N ILE A 274 0.49 -16.07 5.89
CA ILE A 274 0.37 -15.99 7.35
C ILE A 274 1.45 -16.82 8.02
N SER A 275 2.14 -16.25 9.00
CA SER A 275 3.10 -16.96 9.84
C SER A 275 2.99 -16.50 11.30
N GLY A 276 3.15 -17.43 12.23
CA GLY A 276 3.13 -17.16 13.66
C GLY A 276 2.53 -18.28 14.50
N ALA A 277 2.79 -18.23 15.81
CA ALA A 277 2.18 -19.12 16.79
C ALA A 277 0.70 -18.80 17.00
N CYS A 278 -0.10 -19.75 17.49
CA CYS A 278 -1.49 -19.48 17.86
C CYS A 278 -1.62 -18.47 19.03
N PHE A 279 -2.85 -18.08 19.37
CA PHE A 279 -3.16 -17.21 20.53
C PHE A 279 -3.39 -18.01 21.83
N HIS A 280 -3.51 -19.33 21.76
CA HIS A 280 -3.76 -20.16 22.93
C HIS A 280 -2.48 -20.33 23.77
N ASP A 281 -2.60 -20.18 25.09
CA ASP A 281 -1.60 -20.67 26.05
C ASP A 281 -1.74 -22.19 26.16
N CYS A 282 -1.08 -22.95 25.28
CA CYS A 282 -1.15 -24.41 25.30
C CYS A 282 0.21 -25.05 25.59
N ASN A 283 0.25 -25.85 26.66
CA ASN A 283 1.36 -26.73 27.05
C ASN A 283 1.41 -28.04 26.23
N SER A 284 0.63 -28.16 25.14
CA SER A 284 0.51 -29.39 24.34
C SER A 284 1.44 -29.38 23.12
N VAL A 285 1.99 -30.55 22.79
CA VAL A 285 3.01 -30.81 21.74
C VAL A 285 2.44 -30.79 20.30
N GLU A 286 1.19 -30.38 20.10
CA GLU A 286 0.58 -30.32 18.76
C GLU A 286 1.01 -29.04 18.00
N ASP A 287 1.08 -29.12 16.67
CA ASP A 287 1.53 -28.05 15.75
C ASP A 287 0.54 -26.87 15.69
N HIS A 288 0.43 -26.15 16.82
CA HIS A 288 -0.48 -25.03 17.02
C HIS A 288 0.02 -23.76 16.32
N SER A 289 -0.18 -23.70 15.00
CA SER A 289 0.03 -22.47 14.22
C SER A 289 -1.18 -21.54 14.30
N ILE A 290 -0.95 -20.24 14.11
CA ILE A 290 -2.06 -19.28 13.98
C ILE A 290 -3.03 -19.66 12.85
N PHE A 291 -2.50 -20.22 11.77
CA PHE A 291 -3.28 -20.63 10.63
C PHE A 291 -4.31 -21.71 11.00
N HIS A 292 -3.86 -22.81 11.60
CA HIS A 292 -4.75 -23.92 11.93
C HIS A 292 -5.74 -23.59 13.05
N CYS A 293 -5.34 -22.74 14.01
CA CYS A 293 -6.17 -22.43 15.16
C CYS A 293 -7.20 -21.34 14.90
N HIS A 294 -6.85 -20.32 14.11
CA HIS A 294 -7.62 -19.07 14.06
C HIS A 294 -8.12 -18.71 12.67
N VAL A 295 -7.57 -19.27 11.58
CA VAL A 295 -8.07 -18.99 10.23
C VAL A 295 -9.25 -19.91 9.93
N GLU A 296 -10.44 -19.33 9.92
CA GLU A 296 -11.68 -20.06 9.62
C GLU A 296 -11.78 -20.34 8.11
N ASP A 297 -11.66 -19.29 7.29
CA ASP A 297 -11.84 -19.37 5.85
C ASP A 297 -10.94 -18.39 5.09
N CYS A 298 -10.71 -18.66 3.81
CA CYS A 298 -9.98 -17.78 2.88
C CYS A 298 -10.46 -18.02 1.44
N GLU A 299 -11.05 -17.00 0.81
CA GLU A 299 -11.77 -17.18 -0.46
C GLU A 299 -11.69 -15.94 -1.37
N ILE A 300 -11.87 -16.16 -2.68
CA ILE A 300 -11.92 -15.12 -3.71
C ILE A 300 -13.35 -14.58 -3.83
N MET A 301 -13.50 -13.25 -3.77
CA MET A 301 -14.81 -12.57 -3.81
C MET A 301 -15.37 -12.49 -5.23
N ASN A 302 -15.78 -13.62 -5.81
CA ASN A 302 -16.17 -13.73 -7.23
C ASN A 302 -17.33 -12.79 -7.65
N HIS A 303 -18.16 -12.29 -6.74
CA HIS A 303 -19.19 -11.29 -7.06
C HIS A 303 -18.64 -9.92 -7.45
N PHE A 304 -17.34 -9.68 -7.26
CA PHE A 304 -16.62 -8.52 -7.79
C PHE A 304 -16.09 -8.72 -9.21
N ARG A 305 -16.35 -9.88 -9.84
CA ARG A 305 -16.04 -10.09 -11.26
C ARG A 305 -16.81 -9.08 -12.11
N ARG A 306 -16.12 -8.48 -13.06
CA ARG A 306 -16.68 -7.48 -13.96
C ARG A 306 -17.73 -8.05 -14.91
N GLY A 307 -17.67 -9.37 -15.15
CA GLY A 307 -18.57 -10.10 -16.03
C GLY A 307 -19.77 -10.75 -15.33
N ASP A 308 -19.99 -10.53 -14.03
CA ASP A 308 -21.04 -11.28 -13.32
C ASP A 308 -22.46 -10.81 -13.72
N SER A 309 -23.32 -11.81 -13.86
CA SER A 309 -24.42 -11.92 -14.79
C SER A 309 -25.76 -11.40 -14.24
N GLY A 310 -25.73 -10.24 -13.58
CA GLY A 310 -26.95 -9.52 -13.15
C GLY A 310 -27.38 -8.39 -14.11
N ASN A 311 -26.46 -7.88 -14.93
CA ASN A 311 -26.66 -6.64 -15.70
C ASN A 311 -26.22 -6.73 -17.17
N ILE A 312 -26.01 -7.94 -17.69
CA ILE A 312 -25.75 -8.12 -19.13
C ILE A 312 -27.09 -8.09 -19.86
N SER A 313 -27.54 -6.87 -20.20
CA SER A 313 -28.50 -6.73 -21.28
C SER A 313 -27.92 -7.41 -22.53
N LYS A 314 -28.55 -8.51 -22.94
CA LYS A 314 -28.18 -9.25 -24.15
C LYS A 314 -28.26 -8.30 -25.36
N TRP A 315 -27.11 -7.83 -25.79
CA TRP A 315 -26.68 -7.48 -27.15
C TRP A 315 -27.71 -6.85 -28.11
N LYS A 316 -27.44 -5.60 -28.52
CA LYS A 316 -27.59 -5.13 -29.91
C LYS A 316 -26.54 -4.05 -30.23
N GLY A 317 -25.57 -4.39 -31.08
CA GLY A 317 -24.76 -3.42 -31.84
C GLY A 317 -23.60 -2.79 -31.06
N GLY A 318 -22.41 -2.83 -31.68
CA GLY A 318 -21.14 -2.49 -31.03
C GLY A 318 -21.10 -1.11 -30.38
N ARG A 319 -20.75 -1.10 -29.09
CA ARG A 319 -20.02 -0.07 -28.36
C ARG A 319 -19.55 -0.68 -27.04
N SER A 320 -18.33 -0.35 -26.64
CA SER A 320 -17.65 -0.76 -25.41
C SER A 320 -18.58 -0.70 -24.19
N SER A 321 -19.07 -1.85 -23.71
CA SER A 321 -19.68 -1.96 -22.39
C SER A 321 -18.56 -1.77 -21.37
N LYS A 322 -18.54 -0.62 -20.72
CA LYS A 322 -17.52 -0.28 -19.71
C LYS A 322 -17.67 -1.26 -18.56
N LEU A 323 -16.85 -2.31 -18.55
CA LEU A 323 -16.75 -3.27 -17.46
C LEU A 323 -16.46 -2.50 -16.16
N GLU A 324 -17.36 -2.62 -15.18
CA GLU A 324 -17.23 -2.02 -13.86
C GLU A 324 -16.40 -2.95 -12.96
N GLY A 325 -15.64 -2.41 -12.00
CA GLY A 325 -14.67 -3.21 -11.22
C GLY A 325 -13.21 -3.16 -11.74
N SER A 326 -12.29 -3.67 -10.93
CA SER A 326 -10.86 -3.72 -11.23
C SER A 326 -10.54 -4.87 -12.18
N ASP A 327 -9.33 -4.92 -12.74
CA ASP A 327 -8.79 -6.16 -13.34
C ASP A 327 -8.44 -7.23 -12.31
N HIS A 328 -8.48 -6.89 -11.04
CA HIS A 328 -8.35 -7.85 -9.96
C HIS A 328 -9.70 -8.15 -9.30
N ILE A 329 -9.76 -9.28 -8.62
CA ILE A 329 -10.86 -9.68 -7.75
C ILE A 329 -10.32 -9.69 -6.31
N PRO A 330 -11.03 -9.11 -5.33
CA PRO A 330 -10.62 -9.16 -3.93
C PRO A 330 -10.49 -10.59 -3.41
N VAL A 331 -9.55 -10.79 -2.49
CA VAL A 331 -9.40 -12.02 -1.70
C VAL A 331 -9.62 -11.65 -0.24
N TYR A 332 -10.34 -12.49 0.50
CA TYR A 332 -10.56 -12.28 1.93
C TYR A 332 -10.13 -13.47 2.76
N MET A 333 -9.93 -13.21 4.05
CA MET A 333 -9.79 -14.24 5.07
C MET A 333 -10.64 -13.91 6.30
N LEU A 334 -11.07 -14.94 7.02
CA LEU A 334 -11.80 -14.85 8.28
C LEU A 334 -10.94 -15.37 9.43
N LEU A 335 -10.85 -14.56 10.49
CA LEU A 335 -10.10 -14.86 11.69
C LEU A 335 -11.02 -14.96 12.91
N ASN A 336 -10.83 -16.00 13.72
CA ASN A 336 -11.59 -16.28 14.92
C ASN A 336 -10.74 -16.33 16.18
N GLY A 337 -11.39 -16.05 17.31
CA GLY A 337 -10.77 -16.16 18.63
C GLY A 337 -9.60 -15.20 18.85
N ILE A 338 -9.61 -14.02 18.21
CA ILE A 338 -8.63 -12.97 18.52
C ILE A 338 -9.10 -12.26 19.81
N PRO A 339 -8.25 -12.16 20.84
CA PRO A 339 -8.56 -11.40 22.05
C PRO A 339 -8.83 -9.92 21.75
N GLU A 340 -9.56 -9.24 22.64
CA GLU A 340 -9.71 -7.78 22.58
C GLU A 340 -8.45 -7.08 23.08
N LEU A 341 -8.17 -5.90 22.53
CA LEU A 341 -7.07 -5.05 22.97
C LEU A 341 -7.52 -4.06 24.04
N PRO A 342 -6.59 -3.60 24.91
CA PRO A 342 -6.83 -2.41 25.72
C PRO A 342 -7.19 -1.21 24.83
N ALA A 343 -8.11 -0.36 25.30
CA ALA A 343 -8.55 0.79 24.52
C ALA A 343 -7.36 1.72 24.21
N HIS A 344 -7.17 2.05 22.94
CA HIS A 344 -6.12 2.97 22.51
C HIS A 344 -6.60 3.97 21.45
N ASN A 345 -5.79 5.00 21.24
CA ASN A 345 -6.00 6.03 20.22
C ASN A 345 -5.53 5.54 18.84
N THR A 346 -6.09 6.13 17.79
CA THR A 346 -5.54 6.01 16.44
C THR A 346 -4.13 6.61 16.38
N PRO A 347 -3.13 5.89 15.86
CA PRO A 347 -1.74 6.34 15.87
C PRO A 347 -1.51 7.57 14.97
N PRO A 348 -0.44 8.37 15.23
CA PRO A 348 -0.18 9.62 14.50
C PRO A 348 0.03 9.47 12.99
N SER A 349 0.42 8.28 12.54
CA SER A 349 0.61 7.96 11.12
C SER A 349 -0.70 7.80 10.34
N ALA A 350 -1.86 7.84 11.00
CA ALA A 350 -3.15 7.79 10.34
C ALA A 350 -3.40 9.01 9.45
N ALA A 351 -4.07 8.78 8.32
CA ALA A 351 -4.34 9.78 7.31
C ALA A 351 -5.13 11.00 7.84
N ARG A 352 -5.95 10.81 8.87
CA ARG A 352 -6.72 11.89 9.52
C ARG A 352 -5.84 13.04 10.03
N TYR A 353 -4.59 12.73 10.40
CA TYR A 353 -3.64 13.69 10.95
C TYR A 353 -2.76 14.35 9.88
N LEU A 354 -2.86 13.90 8.61
CA LEU A 354 -2.10 14.49 7.52
C LEU A 354 -2.51 15.94 7.28
N PRO A 355 -1.56 16.89 7.18
CA PRO A 355 -1.85 18.30 6.95
C PRO A 355 -2.69 18.56 5.70
N GLU A 356 -2.49 17.77 4.64
CA GLU A 356 -3.20 17.87 3.37
C GLU A 356 -4.71 17.62 3.52
N ILE A 357 -5.09 16.75 4.46
CA ILE A 357 -6.47 16.38 4.76
C ILE A 357 -7.05 17.33 5.82
N ARG A 358 -6.31 17.56 6.91
CA ARG A 358 -6.72 18.43 8.02
C ARG A 358 -6.85 19.90 7.62
N GLY A 359 -5.92 20.41 6.81
CA GLY A 359 -5.90 21.79 6.35
C GLY A 359 -7.02 22.14 5.37
N ARG A 360 -7.42 21.20 4.49
CA ARG A 360 -8.56 21.37 3.57
C ARG A 360 -9.90 21.41 4.31
N GLN A 361 -10.07 20.64 5.39
CA GLN A 361 -11.28 20.74 6.22
C GLN A 361 -11.38 22.11 6.92
N GLN A 362 -10.28 22.65 7.45
CA GLN A 362 -10.27 23.99 8.07
C GLN A 362 -10.51 25.11 7.05
N SER A 363 -10.03 24.98 5.80
CA SER A 363 -10.33 25.96 4.76
C SER A 363 -11.81 25.97 4.39
N ILE A 364 -12.48 24.82 4.34
CA ILE A 364 -13.93 24.75 4.06
C ILE A 364 -14.73 25.37 5.22
N VAL A 365 -14.37 25.06 6.47
CA VAL A 365 -15.03 25.66 7.65
C VAL A 365 -14.84 27.18 7.68
N SER A 366 -13.64 27.68 7.39
CA SER A 366 -13.38 29.13 7.33
C SER A 366 -14.07 29.81 6.13
N PHE A 367 -14.21 29.11 5.00
CA PHE A 367 -14.93 29.62 3.83
C PHE A 367 -16.45 29.68 4.07
N LEU A 368 -17.03 28.66 4.69
CA LEU A 368 -18.45 28.63 5.08
C LEU A 368 -18.75 29.62 6.21
N SER A 369 -17.82 29.81 7.15
CA SER A 369 -17.93 30.83 8.20
C SER A 369 -17.86 32.25 7.62
N LYS A 370 -17.03 32.48 6.58
CA LYS A 370 -17.02 33.74 5.82
C LYS A 370 -18.31 33.96 5.03
N ARG A 371 -18.93 32.91 4.50
CA ARG A 371 -20.21 33.01 3.77
C ARG A 371 -21.37 33.39 4.70
N LYS A 372 -21.39 32.86 5.93
CA LYS A 372 -22.33 33.29 6.98
C LYS A 372 -22.17 34.76 7.40
N LEU A 373 -20.98 35.34 7.26
CA LEU A 373 -20.73 36.76 7.50
C LEU A 373 -21.18 37.66 6.33
N CYS A 374 -21.33 37.12 5.11
CA CYS A 374 -21.76 37.87 3.93
C CYS A 374 -23.28 37.88 3.70
N GLU A 375 -24.05 37.01 4.37
CA GLU A 375 -25.52 36.95 4.25
C GLU A 375 -26.25 37.84 5.28
N ALA A 376 -25.53 38.70 6.01
CA ALA A 376 -26.10 39.57 7.05
C ALA A 376 -26.28 41.05 6.64
N GLU A 377 -25.94 41.44 5.41
CA GLU A 377 -26.19 42.81 4.95
C GLU A 377 -26.84 42.80 3.56
N ASP A 378 -28.17 42.89 3.53
CA ASP A 378 -28.89 43.65 2.49
C ASP A 378 -30.36 43.85 2.90
N GLY A 379 -30.70 45.10 3.24
CA GLY A 379 -32.07 45.57 3.51
C GLY A 379 -32.11 47.11 3.51
N PRO A 380 -32.91 47.78 2.66
CA PRO A 380 -32.65 49.18 2.30
C PRO A 380 -33.43 50.21 3.13
N GLY A 381 -32.73 51.30 3.47
CA GLY A 381 -33.18 52.70 3.36
C GLY A 381 -34.12 53.27 4.43
N LEU A 382 -33.63 54.27 5.19
CA LEU A 382 -34.08 55.67 5.10
C LEU A 382 -33.40 56.55 6.17
N ASN A 383 -32.92 57.72 5.71
CA ASN A 383 -32.34 58.81 6.51
C ASN A 383 -33.37 59.41 7.49
N ILE A 384 -32.90 59.91 8.65
CA ILE A 384 -32.93 61.33 9.06
C ILE A 384 -32.29 61.52 10.45
N SER A 385 -31.75 62.71 10.60
CA SER A 385 -30.77 63.31 11.50
C SER A 385 -31.13 63.56 12.98
N ARG A 386 -30.04 63.78 13.75
CA ARG A 386 -29.87 64.73 14.89
C ARG A 386 -30.63 64.44 16.19
N ASP A 387 -29.91 64.16 17.28
CA ASP A 387 -29.37 65.15 18.24
C ASP A 387 -29.04 64.50 19.61
N ARG A 388 -27.98 65.04 20.23
CA ARG A 388 -27.74 65.27 21.67
C ARG A 388 -27.59 64.14 22.72
N GLU A 389 -26.43 64.26 23.38
CA GLU A 389 -26.21 64.38 24.84
C GLU A 389 -26.15 63.15 25.77
N ASN A 390 -25.05 63.18 26.55
CA ASN A 390 -24.80 62.69 27.91
C ASN A 390 -24.50 61.20 28.16
N GLN A 391 -23.23 60.92 28.53
CA GLN A 391 -22.74 60.62 29.91
C GLN A 391 -23.03 59.15 30.32
N SER A 392 -22.11 58.33 30.86
CA SER A 392 -20.99 58.62 31.75
C SER A 392 -19.96 57.46 31.82
N CYS A 393 -18.74 57.84 32.23
CA CYS A 393 -17.70 57.12 33.01
C CYS A 393 -17.07 55.83 32.44
N CYS A 394 -15.78 55.86 32.04
CA CYS A 394 -14.54 55.88 32.86
C CYS A 394 -14.26 54.50 33.50
N SER A 395 -13.08 53.86 33.44
CA SER A 395 -11.77 54.12 32.82
C SER A 395 -11.00 52.78 32.86
N ASP A 396 -10.07 52.55 31.94
CA ASP A 396 -8.66 52.30 32.27
C ASP A 396 -7.84 52.16 30.96
N ASP A 397 -7.26 53.31 30.62
CA ASP A 397 -5.99 53.59 29.96
C ASP A 397 -4.87 52.58 30.27
N LEU A 398 -3.75 52.43 29.57
CA LEU A 398 -3.02 52.95 28.39
C LEU A 398 -1.82 51.95 28.31
N GLU A 399 -1.06 51.71 27.26
CA GLU A 399 -0.57 52.63 26.27
C GLU A 399 0.07 51.84 25.12
N ARG A 400 -0.27 52.24 23.89
CA ARG A 400 0.42 51.91 22.64
C ARG A 400 1.08 53.19 22.18
N ARG A 401 2.34 53.15 21.73
CA ARG A 401 2.82 54.16 20.77
C ARG A 401 3.57 53.56 19.60
N SER A 402 3.14 54.05 18.45
CA SER A 402 3.40 53.78 17.05
C SER A 402 4.55 54.63 16.48
N ILE A 403 4.73 54.56 15.15
CA ILE A 403 5.37 55.48 14.17
C ILE A 403 6.59 54.80 13.50
N SER A 404 6.86 54.83 12.19
CA SER A 404 6.17 55.11 10.91
C SER A 404 7.14 54.66 9.78
N LYS A 405 6.67 54.61 8.52
CA LYS A 405 7.46 54.32 7.30
C LYS A 405 8.06 55.59 6.67
N GLU A 406 9.21 55.47 5.98
CA GLU A 406 9.62 56.04 4.66
C GLU A 406 11.15 55.82 4.46
N GLU A 407 11.60 55.11 3.39
CA GLU A 407 12.25 55.60 2.13
C GLU A 407 13.65 56.28 2.35
N LEU A 408 14.74 56.15 1.57
CA LEU A 408 15.04 55.74 0.18
C LEU A 408 16.58 55.51 -0.01
N ALA A 409 16.95 54.59 -0.91
CA ALA A 409 18.11 54.50 -1.85
C ALA A 409 19.55 55.04 -1.58
N THR A 410 20.57 54.21 -1.91
CA THR A 410 21.71 54.40 -2.88
C THR A 410 22.79 53.32 -2.61
N GLY A 411 23.14 52.41 -3.53
CA GLY A 411 24.16 52.53 -4.61
C GLY A 411 25.59 52.50 -4.04
N ILE A 412 26.52 51.56 -4.31
CA ILE A 412 27.25 51.37 -5.58
C ILE A 412 28.35 50.27 -5.46
N THR A 413 28.45 49.43 -6.52
CA THR A 413 29.59 48.68 -7.14
C THR A 413 30.40 47.55 -6.47
N GLU A 414 30.26 46.37 -7.09
CA GLU A 414 31.26 45.56 -7.83
C GLU A 414 32.72 45.48 -7.36
N PHE A 415 33.24 44.25 -7.22
CA PHE A 415 34.39 43.78 -8.00
C PHE A 415 34.40 42.24 -8.15
N SER A 416 34.73 41.80 -9.36
CA SER A 416 34.71 40.42 -9.88
C SER A 416 36.11 39.77 -9.94
N LYS A 417 36.11 38.46 -10.25
CA LYS A 417 37.18 37.58 -10.77
C LYS A 417 37.98 36.84 -9.67
N GLY A 418 38.16 35.52 -9.68
CA GLY A 418 38.01 34.48 -10.71
C GLY A 418 39.37 33.79 -10.92
N VAL A 419 39.49 32.48 -10.62
CA VAL A 419 40.61 31.63 -11.09
C VAL A 419 40.11 30.20 -11.35
N ASN A 420 40.51 29.69 -12.52
CA ASN A 420 40.22 28.41 -13.14
C ASN A 420 41.06 27.24 -12.58
N GLN A 421 40.42 26.06 -12.48
CA GLN A 421 40.77 24.70 -12.97
C GLN A 421 42.25 24.21 -13.05
N PRO A 422 42.52 22.89 -12.83
CA PRO A 422 42.25 21.88 -13.87
C PRO A 422 41.75 20.48 -13.43
N SER A 423 41.07 19.84 -14.38
CA SER A 423 40.73 18.42 -14.50
C SER A 423 41.94 17.46 -14.48
N PRO A 424 41.68 16.15 -14.34
CA PRO A 424 42.26 15.21 -15.30
C PRO A 424 41.25 14.21 -15.89
N THR A 425 41.57 13.81 -17.10
CA THR A 425 40.90 12.85 -17.97
C THR A 425 41.34 11.40 -17.74
N SER A 426 40.45 10.49 -18.11
CA SER A 426 40.68 9.11 -18.56
C SER A 426 41.07 8.02 -17.53
N LYS A 427 40.16 7.05 -17.37
CA LYS A 427 40.39 5.65 -17.78
C LYS A 427 39.07 4.87 -17.71
N ARG A 428 38.52 4.55 -18.89
CA ARG A 428 37.60 3.43 -19.09
C ARG A 428 38.32 2.16 -18.63
N ARG A 429 37.70 1.37 -17.74
CA ARG A 429 37.99 -0.05 -17.62
C ARG A 429 36.72 -0.80 -18.00
N ASN A 430 36.87 -1.63 -19.02
CA ASN A 430 35.90 -2.63 -19.45
C ASN A 430 35.57 -3.55 -18.29
N LEU A 431 34.28 -3.81 -18.07
CA LEU A 431 33.81 -4.93 -17.26
C LEU A 431 33.03 -5.87 -18.19
N ASP A 432 33.71 -6.34 -19.23
CA ASP A 432 33.33 -7.53 -19.99
C ASP A 432 34.10 -8.71 -19.41
N HIS A 433 33.49 -9.37 -18.44
CA HIS A 433 33.74 -10.78 -18.12
C HIS A 433 32.64 -11.21 -17.15
N TRP A 434 32.16 -12.44 -17.30
CA TRP A 434 31.02 -13.09 -16.60
C TRP A 434 29.70 -13.15 -17.39
N ILE A 435 29.80 -13.10 -18.73
CA ILE A 435 28.84 -13.78 -19.62
C ILE A 435 29.68 -14.71 -20.51
N ASN A 436 29.27 -15.99 -20.56
CA ASN A 436 29.83 -17.12 -21.31
C ASN A 436 31.04 -17.85 -20.71
N GLU A 437 30.76 -18.91 -19.96
CA GLU A 437 31.38 -20.22 -20.21
C GLU A 437 30.30 -21.30 -20.14
N GLY A 438 30.22 -22.16 -21.16
CA GLY A 438 29.29 -23.29 -21.19
C GLY A 438 28.71 -23.66 -22.56
N SER A 439 29.48 -23.56 -23.64
CA SER A 439 29.18 -24.30 -24.88
C SER A 439 30.46 -24.89 -25.44
N SER A 440 30.59 -26.21 -25.31
CA SER A 440 31.35 -27.03 -26.23
C SER A 440 30.42 -28.11 -26.78
N GLY A 441 30.09 -28.00 -28.08
CA GLY A 441 29.70 -29.15 -28.89
C GLY A 441 30.89 -30.12 -29.04
N SER A 442 30.77 -31.32 -29.55
CA SER A 442 29.76 -31.86 -30.46
C SER A 442 29.96 -33.38 -30.53
N SER A 443 28.89 -34.14 -30.72
CA SER A 443 28.93 -35.29 -31.63
C SER A 443 27.52 -35.63 -32.10
N VAL A 444 27.41 -35.66 -33.42
CA VAL A 444 26.21 -35.95 -34.20
C VAL A 444 26.01 -37.45 -34.24
N THR A 445 24.83 -37.94 -33.87
CA THR A 445 24.33 -39.22 -34.40
C THR A 445 22.82 -39.19 -34.47
N LEU A 446 22.29 -39.20 -35.69
CA LEU A 446 20.89 -39.46 -35.99
C LEU A 446 20.50 -40.84 -35.48
N LEU A 447 19.37 -40.96 -34.77
CA LEU A 447 18.55 -42.16 -34.90
C LEU A 447 17.06 -41.84 -34.71
N ALA A 448 16.29 -42.54 -35.53
CA ALA A 448 14.94 -42.21 -35.95
C ALA A 448 13.86 -42.48 -34.90
N ALA A 449 12.74 -41.79 -35.12
CA ALA A 449 11.46 -41.98 -34.47
C ALA A 449 10.99 -43.44 -34.54
N GLN A 450 10.45 -43.94 -33.43
CA GLN A 450 9.57 -45.10 -33.44
C GLN A 450 8.33 -44.79 -32.58
N VAL A 451 7.23 -44.70 -33.31
CA VAL A 451 5.84 -44.74 -32.87
C VAL A 451 5.60 -45.98 -32.01
N TYR A 452 4.95 -45.83 -30.85
CA TYR A 452 4.15 -46.92 -30.28
C TYR A 452 2.78 -46.40 -29.84
N SER A 453 1.79 -47.01 -30.46
CA SER A 453 0.36 -46.92 -30.23
C SER A 453 -0.07 -47.67 -28.98
N CYS A 454 -1.26 -47.31 -28.50
CA CYS A 454 -2.11 -48.00 -27.53
C CYS A 454 -1.94 -49.51 -27.41
N SER A 455 -1.92 -49.98 -26.17
CA SER A 455 -2.78 -51.03 -25.60
C SER A 455 -2.86 -50.84 -24.10
#